data_AF-A0A3D0JFP9-F1
#
_entry.id   AF-A0A3D0JFP9-F1
#
_cell.length_a   1.000
_cell.length_b   1.000
_cell.length_c   1.000
_cell.angle_alpha   90.00
_cell.angle_beta   90.00
_cell.angle_gamma   90.00
#
_symmetry.space_group_name_H-M   'P 1'
#
loop_
_entity.id
_entity.type
_entity.pdbx_description
1 polymer ?
#
loop_
_entity_poly.entity_id
_entity_poly.type
_entity_poly.pdbx_seq_one_letter_code
_entity_poly.pdbx_strand_id
1 'polypeptide(L)'
;MPAKIHIIYGEAGSGKSTEIRRLLLAKGKEETDRKCILIVPEQATLAAQKSIVSEAQGGVIMNIDVISPMRLSMELFAAAGVFEVNVLDDTAKSLIIKKSAIEHAAELGILAGSMNKQGFVDEMKSLFSEFMMYGISEEDIRGVLDKQEDGRFKEKLSDILVLYKAFND
;
A
#
# COMPACT_ATOMS: atom_id res chain seq x y z
N MET A 1 26.66 15.00 5.23
CA MET A 1 27.24 13.86 4.49
C MET A 1 26.23 13.39 3.47
N PRO A 2 26.60 13.12 2.20
CA PRO A 2 25.67 12.60 1.21
C PRO A 2 25.21 11.19 1.61
N ALA A 3 23.93 10.87 1.35
CA ALA A 3 23.40 9.53 1.58
C ALA A 3 24.12 8.52 0.68
N LYS A 4 24.62 7.43 1.26
CA LYS A 4 25.32 6.36 0.54
C LYS A 4 24.35 5.21 0.31
N ILE A 5 24.18 4.81 -0.95
CA ILE A 5 23.32 3.70 -1.34
C ILE A 5 24.19 2.46 -1.54
N HIS A 6 23.77 1.35 -0.93
CA HIS A 6 24.39 0.04 -1.09
C HIS A 6 23.35 -0.94 -1.63
N ILE A 7 23.65 -1.57 -2.76
CA ILE A 7 22.79 -2.58 -3.38
C ILE A 7 23.41 -3.95 -3.13
N ILE A 8 22.68 -4.82 -2.44
CA ILE A 8 23.08 -6.20 -2.16
C ILE A 8 22.15 -7.12 -2.95
N TYR A 9 22.72 -7.91 -3.86
CA TYR A 9 21.98 -8.83 -4.75
C TYR A 9 22.61 -10.22 -4.77
N GLY A 10 21.85 -11.22 -5.19
CA GLY A 10 22.28 -12.62 -5.23
C GLY A 10 21.10 -13.58 -5.16
N GLU A 11 21.34 -14.85 -5.47
CA GLU A 11 20.32 -15.91 -5.51
C GLU A 11 19.66 -16.15 -4.13
N ALA A 12 18.51 -16.82 -4.10
CA ALA A 12 17.90 -17.25 -2.85
C ALA A 12 18.89 -18.12 -2.05
N GLY A 13 19.00 -17.91 -0.73
CA GLY A 13 19.96 -18.64 0.12
C GLY A 13 21.39 -18.09 0.16
N SER A 14 21.75 -17.10 -0.66
CA SER A 14 23.10 -16.46 -0.67
C SER A 14 23.49 -15.68 0.61
N GLY A 15 22.63 -15.62 1.63
CA GLY A 15 22.94 -14.94 2.88
C GLY A 15 22.64 -13.44 2.93
N LYS A 16 21.97 -12.86 1.92
CA LYS A 16 21.62 -11.42 1.86
C LYS A 16 21.00 -10.88 3.16
N SER A 17 20.00 -11.57 3.69
CA SER A 17 19.30 -11.14 4.91
C SER A 17 20.23 -11.17 6.13
N THR A 18 21.12 -12.14 6.19
CA THR A 18 22.14 -12.25 7.25
C THR A 18 23.15 -11.11 7.14
N GLU A 19 23.60 -10.79 5.93
CA GLU A 19 24.54 -9.68 5.70
C GLU A 19 23.92 -8.32 6.10
N ILE A 20 22.67 -8.07 5.71
CA ILE A 20 21.94 -6.85 6.09
C ILE A 20 21.83 -6.73 7.61
N ARG A 21 21.45 -7.81 8.31
CA ARG A 21 21.36 -7.78 9.79
C ARG A 21 22.72 -7.58 10.44
N ARG A 22 23.78 -8.20 9.93
CA ARG A 22 25.16 -8.00 10.41
C ARG A 22 25.58 -6.54 10.31
N LEU A 23 25.34 -5.92 9.15
CA LEU A 23 25.64 -4.49 8.93
C LEU A 23 24.81 -3.60 9.87
N LEU A 24 23.53 -3.90 10.03
CA LEU A 24 22.63 -3.18 10.92
C LEU A 24 23.08 -3.24 12.38
N LEU A 25 23.44 -4.44 12.87
CA LEU A 25 23.94 -4.65 14.24
C LEU A 25 25.27 -3.93 14.47
N ALA A 26 26.19 -3.95 13.49
CA ALA A 26 27.46 -3.23 13.58
C ALA A 26 27.22 -1.71 13.66
N LYS A 27 26.33 -1.19 12.81
CA LYS A 27 25.96 0.23 12.78
C LYS A 27 25.24 0.69 14.04
N GLY A 28 24.31 -0.11 14.56
CA GLY A 28 23.59 0.20 15.80
C GLY A 28 24.52 0.33 17.01
N LYS A 29 25.61 -0.45 17.05
CA LYS A 29 26.64 -0.36 18.10
C LYS A 29 27.57 0.85 17.94
N GLU A 30 27.89 1.23 16.72
CA GLU A 30 28.78 2.36 16.41
C GLU A 30 28.06 3.71 16.60
N GLU A 31 26.80 3.82 16.18
CA GLU A 31 26.03 5.05 16.10
C GLU A 31 24.84 5.02 17.09
N THR A 32 25.12 4.98 18.39
CA THR A 32 24.10 4.81 19.45
C THR A 32 23.11 5.98 19.56
N ASP A 33 23.48 7.14 19.05
CA ASP A 33 22.67 8.37 19.00
C ASP A 33 21.70 8.41 17.81
N ARG A 34 21.78 7.44 16.88
CA ARG A 34 20.98 7.40 15.66
C ARG A 34 20.11 6.15 15.60
N LYS A 35 18.88 6.32 15.09
CA LYS A 35 17.93 5.23 14.84
C LYS A 35 18.33 4.46 13.58
N CYS A 36 18.50 3.14 13.72
CA CYS A 36 18.73 2.20 12.64
C CYS A 36 17.43 1.46 12.34
N ILE A 37 16.95 1.51 11.10
CA ILE A 37 15.64 0.96 10.73
C ILE A 37 15.83 -0.17 9.72
N LEU A 38 15.29 -1.34 10.02
CA LEU A 38 15.13 -2.45 9.09
C LEU A 38 13.69 -2.51 8.60
N ILE A 39 13.49 -2.20 7.32
CA ILE A 39 12.19 -2.30 6.68
C ILE A 39 12.02 -3.69 6.08
N VAL A 40 10.95 -4.39 6.44
CA VAL A 40 10.60 -5.73 5.93
C VAL A 40 9.12 -5.80 5.54
N PRO A 41 8.71 -6.78 4.70
CA PRO A 41 7.29 -7.07 4.52
C PRO A 41 6.60 -7.32 5.87
N GLU A 42 5.33 -6.93 5.99
CA GLU A 42 4.55 -7.06 7.23
C GLU A 42 4.64 -8.48 7.81
N GLN A 43 4.60 -9.49 6.93
CA GLN A 43 4.61 -10.91 7.29
C GLN A 43 5.96 -11.39 7.86
N ALA A 44 7.04 -10.63 7.65
CA ALA A 44 8.40 -10.99 8.03
C ALA A 44 8.90 -10.25 9.29
N THR A 45 8.12 -9.33 9.86
CA THR A 45 8.50 -8.48 11.00
C THR A 45 8.96 -9.30 12.22
N LEU A 46 8.13 -10.22 12.72
CA LEU A 46 8.45 -11.03 13.90
C LEU A 46 9.67 -11.94 13.67
N ALA A 47 9.80 -12.52 12.46
CA ALA A 47 10.92 -13.37 12.12
C ALA A 47 12.25 -12.58 12.11
N ALA A 48 12.24 -11.39 11.49
CA ALA A 48 13.40 -10.51 11.46
C ALA A 48 13.79 -10.01 12.87
N GLN A 49 12.82 -9.64 13.70
CA GLN A 49 13.07 -9.25 15.10
C GLN A 49 13.75 -10.37 15.89
N LYS A 50 13.23 -11.61 15.80
CA LYS A 50 13.83 -12.77 16.46
C LYS A 50 15.26 -13.02 15.98
N SER A 51 15.51 -12.93 14.68
CA SER A 51 16.88 -13.10 14.14
C SER A 51 17.84 -12.04 14.69
N ILE A 52 17.43 -10.77 14.76
CA ILE A 52 18.27 -9.69 15.30
C ILE A 52 18.60 -9.95 16.78
N VAL A 53 17.59 -10.27 17.60
CA VAL A 53 17.80 -10.53 19.04
C VAL A 53 18.75 -11.70 19.27
N SER A 54 18.57 -12.79 18.53
CA SER A 54 19.45 -13.96 18.61
C SER A 54 20.89 -13.65 18.16
N GLU A 55 21.06 -12.92 17.05
CA GLU A 55 22.37 -12.55 16.52
C GLU A 55 23.10 -11.50 17.37
N ALA A 56 22.37 -10.68 18.12
CA ALA A 56 22.92 -9.72 19.06
C ALA A 56 23.49 -10.36 20.35
N GLN A 57 23.39 -11.69 20.50
CA GLN A 57 23.92 -12.47 21.64
C GLN A 57 23.44 -11.94 23.01
N GLY A 58 22.19 -11.51 23.10
CA GLY A 58 21.60 -10.99 24.34
C GLY A 58 21.91 -9.51 24.63
N GLY A 59 22.69 -8.83 23.79
CA GLY A 59 22.83 -7.38 23.84
C GLY A 59 21.60 -6.70 23.26
N VAL A 60 20.79 -6.05 24.10
CA VAL A 60 19.68 -5.24 23.63
C VAL A 60 20.26 -3.99 22.93
N ILE A 61 20.02 -3.87 21.63
CA ILE A 61 20.38 -2.68 20.86
C ILE A 61 19.13 -1.82 20.70
N MET A 62 18.97 -0.84 21.60
CA MET A 62 17.75 -0.03 21.74
C MET A 62 17.46 0.89 20.55
N ASN A 63 18.47 1.18 19.70
CA ASN A 63 18.32 2.06 18.55
C ASN A 63 18.04 1.31 17.23
N ILE A 64 17.79 0.00 17.25
CA ILE A 64 17.40 -0.78 16.06
C ILE A 64 15.91 -1.10 16.09
N ASP A 65 15.19 -0.65 15.07
CA ASP A 65 13.77 -0.97 14.87
C ASP A 65 13.54 -1.80 13.62
N VAL A 66 12.70 -2.82 13.74
CA VAL A 66 12.19 -3.61 12.62
C VAL A 66 10.74 -3.22 12.40
N ILE A 67 10.46 -2.58 11.26
CA ILE A 67 9.14 -2.06 10.94
C ILE A 67 8.75 -2.44 9.51
N SER A 68 7.45 -2.48 9.26
CA SER A 68 6.92 -2.58 7.91
C SER A 68 6.69 -1.20 7.31
N PRO A 69 6.48 -1.10 5.98
CA PRO A 69 6.05 0.15 5.37
C PRO A 69 4.77 0.73 5.99
N MET A 70 3.81 -0.13 6.37
CA MET A 70 2.56 0.30 7.02
C MET A 70 2.80 0.86 8.42
N ARG A 71 3.65 0.23 9.23
CA ARG A 71 3.99 0.76 10.55
C ARG A 71 4.79 2.06 10.44
N LEU A 72 5.70 2.14 9.48
CA LEU A 72 6.46 3.36 9.21
C LEU A 72 5.53 4.52 8.83
N SER A 73 4.52 4.31 7.98
CA SER A 73 3.57 5.38 7.63
C SER A 73 2.77 5.85 8.84
N MET A 74 2.32 4.94 9.71
CA MET A 74 1.66 5.29 10.96
C MET A 74 2.55 6.11 11.90
N GLU A 75 3.83 5.72 12.08
CA GLU A 75 4.79 6.49 12.88
C GLU A 75 5.00 7.90 12.31
N LEU A 76 5.12 8.03 10.99
CA LEU A 76 5.28 9.32 10.31
C LEU A 76 4.05 10.20 10.45
N PHE A 77 2.84 9.65 10.29
CA PHE A 77 1.59 10.39 10.47
C PHE A 77 1.38 10.84 11.92
N ALA A 78 1.62 9.95 12.89
CA ALA A 78 1.57 10.30 14.30
C ALA A 78 2.58 11.42 14.65
N ALA A 79 3.81 11.34 14.13
CA ALA A 79 4.82 12.38 14.32
C ALA A 79 4.44 13.72 13.66
N ALA A 80 3.71 13.67 12.54
CA ALA A 80 3.18 14.85 11.86
C ALA A 80 1.89 15.41 12.50
N GLY A 81 1.38 14.78 13.57
CA GLY A 81 0.14 15.20 14.23
C GLY A 81 -1.14 14.82 13.47
N VAL A 82 -1.05 13.87 12.54
CA VAL A 82 -2.19 13.33 11.79
C VAL A 82 -2.76 12.16 12.59
N PHE A 83 -3.78 12.43 13.41
CA PHE A 83 -4.37 11.45 14.33
C PHE A 83 -5.70 10.85 13.82
N GLU A 84 -6.37 11.52 12.88
CA GLU A 84 -7.62 11.08 12.31
C GLU A 84 -7.38 10.45 10.94
N VAL A 85 -7.18 9.14 10.94
CA VAL A 85 -7.51 8.33 9.77
C VAL A 85 -8.67 7.46 10.21
N ASN A 86 -9.90 7.89 9.93
CA ASN A 86 -11.04 6.97 9.96
C ASN A 86 -10.80 5.94 8.85
N VAL A 87 -10.03 4.89 9.18
CA VAL A 87 -9.71 3.84 8.24
C VAL A 87 -11.02 3.11 7.95
N LEU A 88 -11.52 3.29 6.73
CA LEU A 88 -12.68 2.56 6.25
C LEU A 88 -12.34 1.06 6.25
N ASP A 89 -13.10 0.29 7.01
CA ASP A 89 -13.03 -1.15 6.94
C ASP A 89 -13.62 -1.66 5.60
N ASP A 90 -13.45 -2.95 5.34
CA ASP A 90 -13.87 -3.58 4.09
C ASP A 90 -15.40 -3.51 3.88
N THR A 91 -16.16 -3.48 4.98
CA THR A 91 -17.62 -3.39 4.94
C THR A 91 -18.06 -1.98 4.58
N ALA A 92 -17.47 -0.96 5.20
CA ALA A 92 -17.73 0.44 4.91
C ALA A 92 -17.40 0.77 3.45
N LYS A 93 -16.26 0.30 2.93
CA LYS A 93 -15.91 0.44 1.50
C LYS A 93 -16.96 -0.19 0.60
N SER A 94 -17.40 -1.41 0.92
CA SER A 94 -18.41 -2.13 0.14
C SER A 94 -19.76 -1.40 0.15
N LEU A 95 -20.13 -0.81 1.28
CA LEU A 95 -21.35 0.00 1.41
C LEU A 95 -21.27 1.30 0.61
N ILE A 96 -20.13 1.99 0.62
CA ILE A 96 -19.90 3.20 -0.17
C ILE A 96 -20.02 2.88 -1.66
N ILE A 97 -19.30 1.86 -2.15
CA ILE A 97 -19.37 1.44 -3.56
C ILE A 97 -20.81 1.12 -3.98
N LYS A 98 -21.55 0.41 -3.13
CA LYS A 98 -22.96 0.07 -3.39
C LYS A 98 -23.85 1.31 -3.41
N LYS A 99 -23.61 2.27 -2.51
CA LYS A 99 -24.33 3.54 -2.46
C LYS A 99 -24.04 4.36 -3.72
N SER A 100 -22.78 4.55 -4.09
CA SER A 100 -22.36 5.26 -5.30
C SER A 100 -22.97 4.66 -6.56
N ALA A 101 -23.02 3.32 -6.65
CA ALA A 101 -23.66 2.64 -7.77
C ALA A 101 -25.17 2.92 -7.87
N ILE A 102 -25.88 3.01 -6.73
CA ILE A 102 -27.32 3.33 -6.71
C ILE A 102 -27.56 4.80 -7.06
N GLU A 103 -26.79 5.72 -6.48
CA GLU A 103 -26.96 7.17 -6.66
C GLU A 103 -26.65 7.58 -8.11
N HIS A 104 -25.63 6.99 -8.71
CA HIS A 104 -25.20 7.29 -10.08
C HIS A 104 -25.73 6.31 -11.12
N ALA A 105 -26.72 5.48 -10.77
CA ALA A 105 -27.27 4.45 -11.66
C ALA A 105 -27.72 4.98 -13.04
N ALA A 106 -28.23 6.21 -13.09
CA ALA A 106 -28.68 6.87 -14.32
C ALA A 106 -27.53 7.33 -15.24
N GLU A 107 -26.33 7.48 -14.69
CA GLU A 107 -25.12 7.87 -15.43
C GLU A 107 -24.35 6.67 -15.99
N LEU A 108 -24.66 5.46 -15.50
CA LEU A 108 -24.00 4.23 -15.93
C LEU A 108 -24.64 3.69 -17.21
N GLY A 109 -23.80 3.29 -18.15
CA GLY A 109 -24.18 2.59 -19.36
C GLY A 109 -24.20 1.07 -19.16
N ILE A 110 -23.10 0.41 -19.53
CA ILE A 110 -23.04 -1.05 -19.61
C ILE A 110 -22.95 -1.74 -18.26
N LEU A 111 -22.43 -1.06 -17.22
CA LEU A 111 -22.31 -1.60 -15.88
C LEU A 111 -23.61 -1.50 -15.08
N ALA A 112 -24.57 -0.68 -15.50
CA ALA A 112 -25.86 -0.52 -14.82
C ALA A 112 -26.57 -1.88 -14.59
N GLY A 113 -26.60 -2.73 -15.62
CA GLY A 113 -27.21 -4.07 -15.54
C GLY A 113 -26.42 -5.08 -14.71
N SER A 114 -25.19 -4.75 -14.29
CA SER A 114 -24.34 -5.64 -13.48
C SER A 114 -24.31 -5.25 -12.00
N MET A 115 -24.87 -4.11 -11.60
CA MET A 115 -24.86 -3.63 -10.21
C MET A 115 -25.52 -4.59 -9.22
N ASN A 116 -26.56 -5.30 -9.67
CA ASN A 116 -27.28 -6.29 -8.85
C ASN A 116 -26.66 -7.69 -8.88
N LYS A 117 -25.58 -7.90 -9.65
CA LYS A 117 -24.91 -9.19 -9.72
C LYS A 117 -24.05 -9.40 -8.49
N GLN A 118 -24.05 -10.63 -7.99
CA GLN A 118 -23.14 -11.04 -6.93
C GLN A 118 -21.68 -10.84 -7.38
N GLY A 119 -20.86 -10.24 -6.51
CA GLY A 119 -19.44 -9.98 -6.77
C GLY A 119 -19.14 -8.65 -7.48
N PHE A 120 -20.14 -7.90 -7.95
CA PHE A 120 -19.88 -6.59 -8.57
C PHE A 120 -19.15 -5.62 -7.62
N VAL A 121 -19.62 -5.53 -6.38
CA VAL A 121 -19.01 -4.67 -5.35
C VAL A 121 -17.58 -5.10 -5.04
N ASP A 122 -17.32 -6.40 -4.95
CA ASP A 122 -15.98 -6.92 -4.67
C ASP A 122 -15.01 -6.64 -5.81
N GLU A 123 -15.46 -6.76 -7.07
CA GLU A 123 -14.64 -6.41 -8.24
C GLU A 123 -14.33 -4.91 -8.32
N MET A 124 -15.33 -4.05 -8.09
CA MET A 124 -15.10 -2.61 -8.04
C MET A 124 -14.14 -2.23 -6.91
N LYS A 125 -14.29 -2.85 -5.73
CA LYS A 125 -13.40 -2.64 -4.59
C LYS A 125 -11.96 -3.06 -4.89
N SER A 126 -11.78 -4.21 -5.54
CA SER A 126 -10.46 -4.68 -5.95
C SER A 126 -9.82 -3.71 -6.95
N LEU A 127 -10.58 -3.32 -7.98
CA LEU A 127 -10.12 -2.40 -9.01
C LEU A 127 -9.74 -1.02 -8.43
N PHE A 128 -10.56 -0.45 -7.55
CA PHE A 128 -10.26 0.84 -6.91
C PHE A 128 -9.06 0.76 -5.99
N SER A 129 -8.90 -0.37 -5.29
CA SER A 129 -7.69 -0.64 -4.49
C SER A 129 -6.44 -0.67 -5.37
N GLU A 130 -6.50 -1.30 -6.55
CA GLU A 130 -5.41 -1.30 -7.52
C GLU A 130 -5.12 0.11 -8.04
N PHE A 131 -6.14 0.89 -8.41
CA PHE A 131 -5.95 2.28 -8.84
C PHE A 131 -5.22 3.10 -7.77
N MET A 132 -5.65 3.01 -6.51
CA MET A 132 -4.98 3.70 -5.41
C MET A 132 -3.54 3.20 -5.18
N MET A 133 -3.30 1.89 -5.23
CA MET A 133 -1.96 1.32 -5.03
C MET A 133 -0.97 1.71 -6.13
N TYR A 134 -1.45 1.83 -7.37
CA TYR A 134 -0.64 2.26 -8.52
C TYR A 134 -0.62 3.78 -8.71
N GLY A 135 -1.34 4.54 -7.88
CA GLY A 135 -1.42 6.00 -7.99
C GLY A 135 -2.14 6.48 -9.24
N ILE A 136 -3.11 5.71 -9.74
CA ILE A 136 -3.94 6.05 -10.90
C ILE A 136 -4.98 7.08 -10.46
N SER A 137 -4.91 8.28 -11.02
CA SER A 137 -5.85 9.37 -10.76
C SER A 137 -7.06 9.34 -11.71
N GLU A 138 -8.08 10.13 -11.40
CA GLU A 138 -9.21 10.35 -12.31
C GLU A 138 -8.77 10.98 -13.63
N GLU A 139 -7.78 11.87 -13.59
CA GLU A 139 -7.17 12.49 -14.76
C GLU A 139 -6.48 11.47 -15.66
N ASP A 140 -5.79 10.49 -15.08
CA ASP A 140 -5.16 9.41 -15.85
C ASP A 140 -6.21 8.59 -16.59
N ILE A 141 -7.32 8.25 -15.92
CA ILE A 141 -8.43 7.51 -16.52
C ILE A 141 -9.08 8.32 -17.65
N ARG A 142 -9.33 9.62 -17.43
CA ARG A 142 -9.84 10.54 -18.48
C ARG A 142 -8.87 10.58 -19.67
N GLY A 143 -7.57 10.71 -19.42
CA GLY A 143 -6.55 10.73 -20.47
C GLY A 143 -6.46 9.44 -21.28
N VAL A 144 -6.82 8.29 -20.70
CA VAL A 144 -7.00 7.03 -21.45
C VAL A 144 -8.26 7.11 -22.29
N LEU A 145 -9.40 7.50 -21.72
CA LEU A 145 -10.69 7.60 -22.41
C LEU A 145 -10.64 8.51 -23.65
N ASP A 146 -9.95 9.64 -23.56
CA ASP A 146 -9.80 10.61 -24.66
C ASP A 146 -9.05 10.03 -25.87
N LYS A 147 -8.21 9.01 -25.64
CA LYS A 147 -7.43 8.32 -26.67
C LYS A 147 -8.11 7.07 -27.21
N GLN A 148 -9.22 6.63 -26.60
CA GLN A 148 -9.94 5.44 -27.03
C GLN A 148 -11.00 5.80 -28.08
N GLU A 149 -11.03 4.99 -29.14
CA GLU A 149 -12.17 4.95 -30.05
C GLU A 149 -13.40 4.38 -29.34
N ASP A 150 -14.57 4.64 -29.92
CA ASP A 150 -15.83 4.16 -29.35
C ASP A 150 -15.89 2.64 -29.36
N GLY A 151 -16.31 2.07 -28.23
CA GLY A 151 -16.38 0.64 -28.04
C GLY A 151 -16.58 0.25 -26.58
N ARG A 152 -16.77 -1.05 -26.36
CA ARG A 152 -17.11 -1.61 -25.03
C ARG A 152 -16.12 -1.27 -23.93
N PHE A 153 -14.83 -1.17 -24.26
CA PHE A 153 -13.82 -0.81 -23.26
C PHE A 153 -14.00 0.62 -22.79
N LYS A 154 -14.19 1.57 -23.72
CA LYS A 154 -14.45 2.97 -23.42
C LYS A 154 -15.71 3.15 -22.59
N GLU A 155 -16.81 2.50 -22.97
CA GLU A 155 -18.05 2.50 -22.19
C GLU A 155 -17.84 1.96 -20.77
N LYS A 156 -17.14 0.82 -20.63
CA LYS A 156 -16.84 0.24 -19.31
C LYS A 156 -16.02 1.18 -18.44
N LEU A 157 -14.98 1.80 -19.03
CA LEU A 157 -14.05 2.65 -18.32
C LEU A 157 -14.71 3.98 -17.93
N SER A 158 -15.63 4.49 -18.75
CA SER A 158 -16.47 5.64 -18.40
C SER A 158 -17.34 5.35 -17.18
N ASP A 159 -18.02 4.20 -17.14
CA ASP A 159 -18.81 3.78 -15.98
C ASP A 159 -17.94 3.61 -14.72
N ILE A 160 -16.75 3.02 -14.87
CA ILE A 160 -15.77 2.88 -13.77
C ILE A 160 -15.32 4.26 -13.26
N LEU A 161 -15.10 5.23 -14.15
CA LEU A 161 -14.71 6.59 -13.77
C LEU A 161 -15.79 7.29 -12.94
N VAL A 162 -17.07 7.13 -13.32
CA VAL A 162 -18.21 7.67 -12.55
C VAL A 162 -18.20 7.09 -11.13
N LEU A 163 -18.07 5.76 -11.01
CA LEU A 163 -18.06 5.09 -9.71
C LEU A 163 -16.80 5.40 -8.88
N TYR A 164 -15.65 5.55 -9.52
CA TYR A 164 -14.38 5.84 -8.83
C TYR A 164 -14.38 7.25 -8.24
N LYS A 165 -14.92 8.23 -8.97
CA LYS A 165 -15.18 9.59 -8.46
C LYS A 165 -16.08 9.57 -7.24
N ALA A 166 -17.25 8.96 -7.39
CA ALA A 166 -18.23 8.87 -6.33
C ALA A 166 -17.79 8.02 -5.12
N PHE A 167 -16.69 7.26 -5.23
CA PHE A 167 -16.07 6.55 -4.13
C PHE A 167 -15.04 7.41 -3.38
N ASN A 168 -14.39 8.35 -4.08
CA ASN A 168 -13.38 9.25 -3.53
C ASN A 168 -13.97 10.55 -2.95
N ASP A 169 -15.21 10.90 -3.34
CA ASP A 169 -16.01 12.00 -2.78
C ASP A 169 -16.48 11.72 -1.33
#